data_AF-A0A4P5VXC1-F1
#
_entry.id   AF-A0A4P5VXC1-F1
#
_cell.length_a   1.000
_cell.length_b   1.000
_cell.length_c   1.000
_cell.angle_alpha   90.00
_cell.angle_beta   90.00
_cell.angle_gamma   90.00
#
_symmetry.space_group_name_H-M   'P 1'
#
loop_
_entity.id
_entity.type
_entity.pdbx_description
1 polymer ?
#
loop_
_entity_poly.entity_id
_entity_poly.type
_entity_poly.pdbx_seq_one_letter_code
_entity_poly.pdbx_strand_id
1 'polypeptide(L)'
;MQHPASARSRIHPRRRRQGSILIVVAVSLAVLLAVASVAVDGQWFHMAQDELHDASEAAAQAAAVGMDGTSAGLVTAKTRAHAIVEVNEAGGSPLDYEALGGDAAVQLGRIVDGEFVEDVSDPKKAVAVQVTLQDPSFASVTAGSLFGIGESAVAARARALGGGPAGAACPLPIAIPACGLPSVDGSLCNVDVLMSADGNDNGAWANIGMTRPNRPSIVSAMNPSTCGAASDTGDVVSLNNGAIASATSYLAGVIDASTDTWDTATLGTQPAKLPGSAVTKYGHVVKSQLIIFNTTYTGSCSGIKMTGTGYEIAGYATAVVYDAVATGPAASRKIAMRIVCETTSGAAGGGYFGTRVPPQFF
;
A
#
# COMPACT_ATOMS: atom_id res chain seq x y z
N MET A 1 -35.36 100.29 28.26
CA MET A 1 -35.21 99.54 26.99
C MET A 1 -33.83 98.90 26.95
N GLN A 2 -33.77 97.58 26.70
CA GLN A 2 -32.73 96.86 25.94
C GLN A 2 -31.29 96.86 26.51
N HIS A 3 -30.51 95.78 26.56
CA HIS A 3 -30.58 94.38 26.12
C HIS A 3 -29.59 93.57 27.01
N PRO A 4 -29.79 92.25 27.21
CA PRO A 4 -28.93 91.42 28.05
C PRO A 4 -27.64 91.02 27.32
N ALA A 5 -26.48 91.19 27.96
CA ALA A 5 -25.19 90.80 27.43
C ALA A 5 -24.91 89.30 27.67
N SER A 6 -25.03 88.56 26.57
CA SER A 6 -24.55 87.20 26.26
C SER A 6 -23.46 86.61 27.17
N ALA A 7 -23.81 85.52 27.87
CA ALA A 7 -22.87 84.66 28.57
C ALA A 7 -22.12 83.75 27.57
N ARG A 8 -20.84 84.05 27.32
CA ARG A 8 -19.94 83.20 26.53
C ARG A 8 -19.62 81.91 27.30
N SER A 9 -20.23 80.80 26.88
CA SER A 9 -19.83 79.44 27.25
C SER A 9 -18.39 79.19 26.82
N ARG A 10 -17.47 79.06 27.79
CA ARG A 10 -16.08 78.63 27.54
C ARG A 10 -16.10 77.12 27.31
N ILE A 11 -15.97 76.71 26.05
CA ILE A 11 -15.72 75.31 25.70
C ILE A 11 -14.33 74.95 26.23
N HIS A 12 -14.28 74.22 27.35
CA HIS A 12 -13.04 73.66 27.86
C HIS A 12 -12.48 72.65 26.84
N PRO A 13 -11.22 72.80 26.37
CA PRO A 13 -10.63 71.85 25.44
C PRO A 13 -10.50 70.49 26.14
N ARG A 14 -11.22 69.49 25.63
CA ARG A 14 -11.15 68.09 26.08
C ARG A 14 -9.79 67.47 25.70
N ARG A 15 -8.69 67.95 26.28
CA ARG A 15 -7.31 67.48 26.02
C ARG A 15 -6.89 66.23 26.82
N ARG A 16 -7.80 65.59 27.55
CA ARG A 16 -7.48 64.48 28.49
C ARG A 16 -7.87 63.06 28.03
N ARG A 17 -8.37 62.86 26.80
CA ARG A 17 -8.79 61.51 26.33
C ARG A 17 -7.83 60.84 25.33
N GLN A 18 -6.87 61.57 24.77
CA GLN A 18 -5.96 61.04 23.74
C GLN A 18 -4.97 59.99 24.29
N GLY A 19 -4.53 60.12 25.55
CA GLY A 19 -3.61 59.16 26.17
C GLY A 19 -4.22 57.78 26.41
N SER A 20 -5.50 57.71 26.79
CA SER A 20 -6.19 56.44 27.03
C SER A 20 -6.38 55.63 25.74
N ILE A 21 -6.62 56.29 24.61
CA ILE A 21 -6.82 55.62 23.32
C ILE A 21 -5.51 54.98 22.85
N LEU A 22 -4.38 55.69 22.99
CA LEU A 22 -3.07 55.14 22.60
C LEU A 22 -2.71 53.89 23.39
N ILE A 23 -2.99 53.87 24.70
CA ILE A 23 -2.73 52.68 25.54
C ILE A 23 -3.60 51.50 25.08
N VAL A 24 -4.90 51.73 24.85
CA VAL A 24 -5.81 50.66 24.37
C VAL A 24 -5.38 50.13 23.00
N VAL A 25 -4.98 51.00 22.07
CA VAL A 25 -4.50 50.57 20.76
C VAL A 25 -3.20 49.79 20.86
N ALA A 26 -2.24 50.25 21.67
CA ALA A 26 -0.96 49.55 21.85
C ALA A 26 -1.15 48.15 22.45
N VAL A 27 -2.00 48.02 23.48
CA VAL A 27 -2.31 46.72 24.10
C VAL A 27 -3.05 45.83 23.10
N SER A 28 -4.04 46.36 22.38
CA SER A 28 -4.79 45.57 21.39
C SER A 28 -3.89 45.07 20.27
N LEU A 29 -2.97 45.91 19.79
CA LEU A 29 -2.00 45.52 18.77
C LEU A 29 -1.04 44.45 19.28
N ALA A 30 -0.55 44.56 20.52
CA ALA A 30 0.30 43.53 21.13
C ALA A 30 -0.43 42.18 21.22
N VAL A 31 -1.71 42.18 21.61
CA VAL A 31 -2.53 40.96 21.65
C VAL A 31 -2.75 40.40 20.23
N LEU A 32 -3.00 41.24 19.23
CA LEU A 32 -3.15 40.78 17.85
C LEU A 32 -1.86 40.16 17.30
N LEU A 33 -0.70 40.75 17.59
CA LEU A 33 0.61 40.21 17.22
C LEU A 33 0.88 38.87 17.93
N ALA A 34 0.52 38.77 19.21
CA ALA A 34 0.60 37.52 19.96
C ALA A 34 -0.21 36.41 19.28
N VAL A 35 -1.47 36.67 18.96
CA VAL A 35 -2.34 35.70 18.29
C VAL A 35 -1.81 35.34 16.90
N ALA A 36 -1.33 36.33 16.14
CA ALA A 36 -0.74 36.09 14.82
C ALA A 36 0.50 35.19 14.89
N SER A 37 1.38 35.40 15.86
CA SER A 37 2.58 34.55 16.04
C SER A 37 2.23 33.10 16.36
N VAL A 38 1.26 32.88 17.27
CA VAL A 38 0.79 31.53 17.60
C VAL A 38 0.14 30.86 16.38
N ALA A 39 -0.60 31.61 15.55
CA ALA A 39 -1.21 31.09 14.34
C ALA A 39 -0.16 30.65 13.30
N VAL A 40 0.89 31.46 13.10
CA VAL A 40 2.00 31.13 12.18
C VAL A 40 2.73 29.88 12.65
N ASP A 41 3.08 29.81 13.93
CA ASP A 41 3.76 28.65 14.48
C ASP A 41 2.88 27.40 14.44
N GLY A 42 1.59 27.52 14.73
CA GLY A 42 0.64 26.42 14.61
C GLY A 42 0.59 25.86 13.19
N GLN A 43 0.59 26.74 12.19
CA GLN A 43 0.61 26.32 10.79
C GLN A 43 1.95 25.68 10.41
N TRP A 44 3.05 26.18 10.96
CA TRP A 44 4.39 25.59 10.80
C TRP A 44 4.50 24.19 11.40
N PHE A 45 3.96 23.96 12.61
CA PHE A 45 3.90 22.63 13.23
C PHE A 45 3.09 21.64 12.41
N HIS A 46 1.95 22.07 11.85
CA HIS A 46 1.14 21.20 10.99
C HIS A 46 1.87 20.83 9.71
N MET A 47 2.55 21.79 9.07
CA MET A 47 3.35 21.51 7.87
C MET A 47 4.45 20.48 8.15
N ALA A 48 5.17 20.64 9.25
CA ALA A 48 6.21 19.68 9.64
C ALA A 48 5.64 18.29 10.00
N GLN A 49 4.43 18.24 10.59
CA GLN A 49 3.75 16.98 10.85
C GLN A 49 3.37 16.27 9.55
N ASP A 50 2.86 17.00 8.55
CA ASP A 50 2.52 16.46 7.24
C ASP A 50 3.78 15.96 6.51
N GLU A 51 4.88 16.74 6.54
CA GLU A 51 6.17 16.33 5.98
C GLU A 51 6.74 15.06 6.65
N LEU A 52 6.67 14.96 7.99
CA LEU A 52 7.04 13.75 8.71
C LEU A 52 6.12 12.57 8.35
N HIS A 53 4.84 12.81 8.10
CA HIS A 53 3.90 11.77 7.69
C HIS A 53 4.26 11.21 6.32
N ASP A 54 4.46 12.08 5.33
CA ASP A 54 4.87 11.71 3.98
C ASP A 54 6.21 10.95 3.99
N ALA A 55 7.20 11.45 4.75
CA ALA A 55 8.49 10.77 4.91
C ALA A 55 8.32 9.38 5.56
N SER A 56 7.48 9.26 6.59
CA SER A 56 7.23 7.98 7.26
C SER A 56 6.52 6.97 6.36
N GLU A 57 5.57 7.41 5.52
CA GLU A 57 4.85 6.56 4.57
C GLU A 57 5.80 6.05 3.48
N ALA A 58 6.58 6.97 2.88
CA ALA A 58 7.58 6.62 1.89
C ALA A 58 8.63 5.65 2.45
N ALA A 59 9.09 5.86 3.68
CA ALA A 59 10.05 4.99 4.34
C ALA A 59 9.45 3.62 4.67
N ALA A 60 8.23 3.57 5.23
CA ALA A 60 7.53 2.32 5.54
C ALA A 60 7.34 1.48 4.27
N GLN A 61 6.95 2.12 3.18
CA GLN A 61 6.81 1.49 1.88
C GLN A 61 8.13 0.98 1.31
N ALA A 62 9.20 1.78 1.35
CA ALA A 62 10.51 1.34 0.88
C ALA A 62 11.05 0.15 1.68
N ALA A 63 10.82 0.13 3.00
CA ALA A 63 11.11 -1.02 3.84
C ALA A 63 10.24 -2.23 3.49
N ALA A 64 8.94 -2.04 3.28
CA ALA A 64 8.02 -3.09 2.89
C ALA A 64 8.48 -3.81 1.61
N VAL A 65 9.04 -3.07 0.64
CA VAL A 65 9.63 -3.63 -0.58
C VAL A 65 10.92 -4.41 -0.31
N GLY A 66 11.67 -4.06 0.74
CA GLY A 66 12.87 -4.80 1.15
C GLY A 66 12.59 -6.13 1.86
N MET A 67 11.37 -6.36 2.32
CA MET A 67 11.01 -7.60 3.03
C MET A 67 10.79 -8.76 2.06
N ASP A 68 11.64 -9.77 2.14
CA ASP A 68 11.60 -10.99 1.31
C ASP A 68 11.33 -12.28 2.12
N GLY A 69 11.05 -12.16 3.42
CA GLY A 69 10.87 -13.30 4.31
C GLY A 69 12.17 -13.95 4.81
N THR A 70 13.34 -13.36 4.53
CA THR A 70 14.66 -13.79 5.02
C THR A 70 15.25 -12.79 6.01
N SER A 71 16.22 -13.21 6.83
CA SER A 71 16.94 -12.30 7.72
C SER A 71 17.67 -11.19 6.97
N ALA A 72 18.17 -11.47 5.75
CA ALA A 72 18.82 -10.48 4.90
C ALA A 72 17.82 -9.45 4.34
N GLY A 73 16.59 -9.88 4.05
CA GLY A 73 15.49 -8.98 3.69
C GLY A 73 15.11 -8.03 4.81
N LEU A 74 15.09 -8.48 6.07
CA LEU A 74 14.81 -7.58 7.21
C LEU A 74 15.87 -6.47 7.32
N VAL A 75 17.15 -6.80 7.11
CA VAL A 75 18.23 -5.80 7.07
C VAL A 75 18.04 -4.86 5.88
N THR A 76 17.76 -5.41 4.70
CA THR A 76 17.51 -4.64 3.48
C THR A 76 16.33 -3.68 3.64
N ALA A 77 15.26 -4.11 4.32
CA ALA A 77 14.09 -3.29 4.63
C ALA A 77 14.48 -2.08 5.49
N LYS A 78 15.21 -2.29 6.59
CA LYS A 78 15.69 -1.17 7.44
C LYS A 78 16.61 -0.23 6.66
N THR A 79 17.58 -0.76 5.92
CA THR A 79 18.48 0.05 5.08
C THR A 79 17.73 0.90 4.06
N ARG A 80 16.66 0.36 3.45
CA ARG A 80 15.83 1.10 2.50
C ARG A 80 15.00 2.19 3.17
N ALA A 81 14.36 1.92 4.31
CA ALA A 81 13.66 2.96 5.07
C ALA A 81 14.63 4.08 5.46
N HIS A 82 15.81 3.73 5.98
CA HIS A 82 16.85 4.69 6.34
C HIS A 82 17.20 5.62 5.18
N ALA A 83 17.52 5.06 4.01
CA ALA A 83 17.87 5.84 2.82
C ALA A 83 16.74 6.77 2.36
N ILE A 84 15.48 6.43 2.60
CA ILE A 84 14.35 7.32 2.32
C ILE A 84 14.25 8.43 3.37
N VAL A 85 14.45 8.14 4.66
CA VAL A 85 14.42 9.18 5.70
C VAL A 85 15.49 10.25 5.43
N GLU A 86 16.73 9.86 5.12
CA GLU A 86 17.85 10.80 4.91
C GLU A 86 17.68 11.76 3.71
N VAL A 87 16.82 11.44 2.75
CA VAL A 87 16.55 12.30 1.58
C VAL A 87 15.34 13.21 1.76
N ASN A 88 14.63 13.10 2.88
CA ASN A 88 13.48 13.93 3.21
C ASN A 88 13.84 15.04 4.21
N GLU A 89 12.98 16.05 4.27
CA GLU A 89 13.10 17.19 5.17
C GLU A 89 11.79 17.36 5.95
N ALA A 90 11.86 17.93 7.15
CA ALA A 90 10.70 18.43 7.87
C ALA A 90 11.01 19.81 8.49
N GLY A 91 10.10 20.76 8.34
CA GLY A 91 10.32 22.16 8.73
C GLY A 91 11.54 22.77 8.04
N GLY A 92 11.83 22.36 6.80
CA GLY A 92 13.00 22.82 6.05
C GLY A 92 14.36 22.41 6.62
N SER A 93 14.39 21.42 7.52
CA SER A 93 15.62 20.79 8.02
C SER A 93 15.70 19.35 7.54
N PRO A 94 16.88 18.87 7.08
CA PRO A 94 17.07 17.45 6.75
C PRO A 94 16.77 16.57 7.94
N LEU A 95 16.09 15.45 7.69
CA LEU A 95 15.81 14.44 8.71
C LEU A 95 17.10 13.68 9.05
N ASP A 96 17.50 13.70 10.32
CA ASP A 96 18.58 12.86 10.86
C ASP A 96 17.99 11.57 11.44
N TYR A 97 18.16 10.46 10.73
CA TYR A 97 17.61 9.16 11.13
C TYR A 97 18.01 8.75 12.55
N GLU A 98 19.27 8.98 12.96
CA GLU A 98 19.75 8.61 14.30
C GLU A 98 19.08 9.48 15.38
N ALA A 99 18.92 10.77 15.11
CA ALA A 99 18.22 11.69 16.02
C ALA A 99 16.73 11.36 16.16
N LEU A 100 16.11 10.81 15.10
CA LEU A 100 14.69 10.44 15.05
C LEU A 100 14.40 9.04 15.65
N GLY A 101 15.40 8.39 16.24
CA GLY A 101 15.26 7.08 16.91
C GLY A 101 15.99 5.92 16.24
N GLY A 102 16.70 6.16 15.13
CA GLY A 102 17.53 5.17 14.44
C GLY A 102 16.77 3.89 14.11
N ASP A 103 17.41 2.74 14.35
CA ASP A 103 16.81 1.42 14.12
C ASP A 103 15.52 1.13 14.90
N ALA A 104 15.21 1.91 15.94
CA ALA A 104 13.95 1.81 16.69
C ALA A 104 12.81 2.56 15.99
N ALA A 105 13.11 3.51 15.10
CA ALA A 105 12.12 4.19 14.27
C ALA A 105 11.47 3.23 13.26
N VAL A 106 12.21 2.19 12.81
CA VAL A 106 11.74 1.17 11.85
C VAL A 106 11.50 -0.16 12.55
N GLN A 107 10.24 -0.44 12.85
CA GLN A 107 9.80 -1.68 13.46
C GLN A 107 9.26 -2.64 12.39
N LEU A 108 9.67 -3.90 12.46
CA LEU A 108 9.23 -4.96 11.56
C LEU A 108 8.40 -5.97 12.34
N GLY A 109 7.28 -6.43 11.79
CA GLY A 109 6.37 -7.29 12.53
C GLY A 109 5.15 -7.70 11.72
N ARG A 110 4.02 -7.87 12.38
CA ARG A 110 2.76 -8.31 11.75
C ARG A 110 1.57 -7.56 12.30
N ILE A 111 0.46 -7.61 11.56
CA ILE A 111 -0.82 -7.08 12.03
C ILE A 111 -1.63 -8.23 12.64
N VAL A 112 -2.03 -8.09 13.90
CA VAL A 112 -2.91 -9.02 14.61
C VAL A 112 -4.09 -8.21 15.11
N ASP A 113 -5.30 -8.56 14.65
CA ASP A 113 -6.55 -7.87 15.03
C ASP A 113 -6.53 -6.34 14.79
N GLY A 114 -5.86 -5.91 13.71
CA GLY A 114 -5.70 -4.49 13.36
C GLY A 114 -4.55 -3.77 14.06
N GLU A 115 -3.91 -4.41 15.04
CA GLU A 115 -2.78 -3.84 15.77
C GLU A 115 -1.44 -4.35 15.26
N PHE A 116 -0.45 -3.44 15.23
CA PHE A 116 0.92 -3.80 14.88
C PHE A 116 1.60 -4.45 16.08
N VAL A 117 2.12 -5.65 15.86
CA VAL A 117 2.91 -6.40 16.83
C VAL A 117 4.28 -6.65 16.23
N GLU A 118 5.32 -6.11 16.87
CA GLU A 118 6.70 -6.37 16.48
C GLU A 118 7.00 -7.87 16.62
N ASP A 119 7.44 -8.51 15.53
CA ASP A 119 7.72 -9.94 15.48
C ASP A 119 8.77 -10.21 14.41
N VAL A 120 10.03 -10.08 14.81
CA VAL A 120 11.21 -10.37 13.98
C VAL A 120 11.84 -11.73 14.30
N SER A 121 11.18 -12.53 15.17
CA SER A 121 11.69 -13.82 15.62
C SER A 121 11.80 -14.84 14.49
N ASP A 122 10.90 -14.72 13.53
CA ASP A 122 10.85 -15.49 12.29
C ASP A 122 10.65 -14.50 11.14
N PRO A 123 11.66 -14.30 10.27
CA PRO A 123 11.56 -13.37 9.15
C PRO A 123 10.36 -13.65 8.23
N LYS A 124 9.86 -14.89 8.18
CA LYS A 124 8.64 -15.22 7.43
C LYS A 124 7.37 -14.65 8.07
N LYS A 125 7.37 -14.33 9.35
CA LYS A 125 6.21 -13.75 10.04
C LYS A 125 6.16 -12.23 9.94
N ALA A 126 7.25 -11.58 9.58
CA ALA A 126 7.32 -10.13 9.41
C ALA A 126 6.66 -9.73 8.08
N VAL A 127 5.39 -9.34 8.14
CA VAL A 127 4.54 -8.95 7.00
C VAL A 127 4.11 -7.47 7.04
N ALA A 128 4.59 -6.74 8.04
CA ALA A 128 4.28 -5.34 8.25
C ALA A 128 5.52 -4.58 8.69
N VAL A 129 5.63 -3.33 8.24
CA VAL A 129 6.59 -2.35 8.71
C VAL A 129 5.83 -1.21 9.35
N GLN A 130 6.29 -0.75 10.51
CA GLN A 130 5.85 0.50 11.12
C GLN A 130 7.06 1.43 11.19
N VAL A 131 6.94 2.62 10.58
CA VAL A 131 7.93 3.68 10.70
C VAL A 131 7.34 4.78 11.58
N THR A 132 8.04 5.12 12.66
CA THR A 132 7.68 6.24 13.54
C THR A 132 8.83 7.23 13.54
N LEU A 133 8.59 8.41 12.97
CA LEU A 133 9.54 9.52 12.97
C LEU A 133 9.08 10.55 14.01
N GLN A 134 10.01 11.02 14.84
CA GLN A 134 9.72 12.01 15.87
C GLN A 134 10.86 13.01 16.00
N ASP A 135 10.55 14.29 15.82
CA ASP A 135 11.43 15.38 16.22
C ASP A 135 11.02 15.82 17.64
N PRO A 136 11.83 15.54 18.68
CA PRO A 136 11.49 15.89 20.06
C PRO A 136 11.64 17.40 20.35
N SER A 137 12.32 18.15 19.49
CA SER A 137 12.77 19.51 19.72
C SER A 137 12.42 20.45 18.56
N PHE A 138 11.24 20.26 17.95
CA PHE A 138 10.83 21.08 16.82
C PHE A 138 10.61 22.53 17.28
N ALA A 139 11.47 23.43 16.79
CA ALA A 139 11.53 24.81 17.26
C ALA A 139 10.35 25.63 16.75
N SER A 140 9.81 26.48 17.62
CA SER A 140 8.83 27.48 17.22
C SER A 140 9.52 28.68 16.56
N VAL A 141 8.92 29.22 15.50
CA VAL A 141 9.58 30.26 14.69
C VAL A 141 9.37 31.65 15.31
N THR A 142 8.16 31.93 15.82
CA THR A 142 7.77 33.29 16.22
C THR A 142 7.32 33.39 17.68
N ALA A 143 6.50 32.47 18.16
CA ALA A 143 5.93 32.46 19.51
C ALA A 143 6.98 32.09 20.58
N GLY A 144 8.00 31.30 20.28
CA GLY A 144 9.05 30.96 21.24
C GLY A 144 9.84 32.17 21.72
N SER A 145 10.13 33.10 20.80
CA SER A 145 10.82 34.35 21.15
C SER A 145 9.98 35.31 21.99
N LEU A 146 8.65 35.27 21.83
CA LEU A 146 7.71 36.20 22.49
C LEU A 146 7.15 35.64 23.81
N PHE A 147 6.99 34.32 23.92
CA PHE A 147 6.28 33.65 25.01
C PHE A 147 7.10 32.57 25.72
N GLY A 148 8.32 32.28 25.28
CA GLY A 148 9.18 31.24 25.88
C GLY A 148 8.74 29.81 25.57
N ILE A 149 7.87 29.61 24.57
CA ILE A 149 7.50 28.28 24.07
C ILE A 149 8.58 27.84 23.07
N GLY A 150 9.72 27.35 23.58
CA GLY A 150 10.89 27.10 22.75
C GLY A 150 10.67 25.99 21.71
N GLU A 151 10.18 24.85 22.16
CA GLU A 151 10.17 23.60 21.39
C GLU A 151 8.93 22.78 21.71
N SER A 152 8.45 22.02 20.72
CA SER A 152 7.41 21.01 20.92
C SER A 152 7.78 19.76 20.13
N ALA A 153 7.47 18.58 20.68
CA ALA A 153 7.65 17.34 19.94
C ALA A 153 6.60 17.23 18.83
N VAL A 154 7.04 16.86 17.63
CA VAL A 154 6.16 16.47 16.51
C VAL A 154 6.52 15.04 16.12
N ALA A 155 5.50 14.21 15.90
CA ALA A 155 5.71 12.83 15.49
C ALA A 155 4.70 12.42 14.44
N ALA A 156 5.15 11.57 13.53
CA ALA A 156 4.31 10.89 12.57
C ALA A 156 4.61 9.40 12.57
N ARG A 157 3.58 8.61 12.25
CA ARG A 157 3.68 7.17 12.14
C ARG A 157 2.96 6.72 10.89
N ALA A 158 3.62 5.85 10.13
CA ALA A 158 3.03 5.14 9.02
C ALA A 158 3.25 3.63 9.16
N ARG A 159 2.35 2.87 8.53
CA ARG A 159 2.44 1.43 8.42
C ARG A 159 2.35 1.04 6.96
N ALA A 160 3.20 0.13 6.54
CA ALA A 160 3.12 -0.50 5.24
C ALA A 160 3.07 -2.01 5.42
N LEU A 161 2.22 -2.66 4.62
CA LEU A 161 2.26 -4.11 4.48
C LEU A 161 3.24 -4.43 3.36
N GLY A 162 4.18 -5.32 3.66
CA GLY A 162 5.18 -5.80 2.73
C GLY A 162 5.42 -7.27 2.96
N GLY A 163 6.03 -7.95 2.00
CA GLY A 163 6.24 -9.39 2.12
C GLY A 163 4.94 -10.16 2.25
N GLY A 164 4.17 -10.30 1.16
CA GLY A 164 2.96 -11.12 1.03
C GLY A 164 3.13 -12.58 1.52
N PRO A 165 2.23 -13.54 1.24
CA PRO A 165 2.45 -14.92 1.67
C PRO A 165 3.85 -15.43 1.27
N ALA A 166 4.72 -15.87 2.20
CA ALA A 166 5.90 -16.67 1.86
C ALA A 166 5.40 -17.87 1.12
N GLY A 167 4.30 -18.45 1.57
CA GLY A 167 3.80 -19.65 0.98
C GLY A 167 2.31 -19.77 0.94
N ALA A 168 1.87 -20.64 0.04
CA ALA A 168 0.50 -21.06 -0.09
C ALA A 168 0.44 -22.56 0.14
N ALA A 169 -0.44 -22.99 1.06
CA ALA A 169 -0.65 -24.41 1.30
C ALA A 169 -1.25 -25.12 0.07
N CYS A 170 -2.19 -24.45 -0.61
CA CYS A 170 -2.84 -24.94 -1.82
C CYS A 170 -3.04 -23.78 -2.81
N PRO A 171 -1.97 -23.28 -3.47
CA PRO A 171 -2.14 -22.21 -4.44
C PRO A 171 -2.97 -22.70 -5.63
N LEU A 172 -3.70 -21.78 -6.23
CA LEU A 172 -4.31 -21.98 -7.53
C LEU A 172 -3.19 -22.35 -8.52
N PRO A 173 -3.36 -23.38 -9.37
CA PRO A 173 -2.33 -23.77 -10.35
C PRO A 173 -2.29 -22.79 -11.53
N ILE A 174 -2.34 -21.49 -11.26
CA ILE A 174 -2.24 -20.40 -12.20
C ILE A 174 -1.16 -19.45 -11.68
N ALA A 175 -0.27 -19.01 -12.55
CA ALA A 175 0.77 -18.05 -12.21
C ALA A 175 0.78 -16.86 -13.18
N ILE A 176 1.10 -15.70 -12.64
CA ILE A 176 1.27 -14.44 -13.38
C ILE A 176 2.66 -13.85 -13.13
N PRO A 177 3.27 -13.15 -14.11
CA PRO A 177 4.56 -12.52 -13.90
C PRO A 177 4.40 -11.31 -12.97
N ALA A 178 5.38 -11.07 -12.10
CA ALA A 178 5.36 -9.94 -11.18
C ALA A 178 5.21 -8.58 -11.89
N CYS A 179 5.81 -8.43 -13.08
CA CYS A 179 5.67 -7.22 -13.88
C CYS A 179 4.24 -6.98 -14.39
N GLY A 180 3.42 -8.06 -14.47
CA GLY A 180 2.07 -8.05 -15.06
C GLY A 180 1.01 -7.56 -14.08
N LEU A 181 1.41 -7.39 -12.82
CA LEU A 181 0.64 -6.66 -11.84
C LEU A 181 0.70 -5.18 -12.22
N PRO A 182 -0.45 -4.48 -12.37
CA PRO A 182 -0.45 -3.06 -12.67
C PRO A 182 0.32 -2.27 -11.61
N SER A 183 0.85 -1.11 -12.02
CA SER A 183 1.45 -0.14 -11.10
C SER A 183 0.38 0.60 -10.30
N VAL A 184 0.82 1.16 -9.17
CA VAL A 184 0.03 1.31 -7.95
C VAL A 184 -0.64 2.66 -7.87
N ASP A 185 -1.52 2.93 -8.84
CA ASP A 185 -2.17 4.23 -8.95
C ASP A 185 -3.60 4.18 -8.39
N GLY A 186 -3.85 3.33 -7.37
CA GLY A 186 -5.16 3.17 -6.71
C GLY A 186 -6.21 2.35 -7.49
N SER A 187 -5.98 2.04 -8.76
CA SER A 187 -6.83 1.16 -9.60
C SER A 187 -6.47 -0.34 -9.52
N LEU A 188 -5.58 -0.73 -8.60
CA LEU A 188 -4.97 -2.06 -8.55
C LEU A 188 -5.92 -3.24 -8.29
N CYS A 189 -7.12 -2.98 -7.78
CA CYS A 189 -8.03 -4.03 -7.35
C CYS A 189 -8.72 -4.77 -8.51
N ASN A 190 -8.52 -4.31 -9.75
CA ASN A 190 -9.18 -4.84 -10.95
C ASN A 190 -8.14 -5.28 -11.97
N VAL A 191 -7.47 -6.41 -11.71
CA VAL A 191 -6.61 -7.06 -12.69
C VAL A 191 -7.34 -8.25 -13.27
N ASP A 192 -7.72 -8.16 -14.54
CA ASP A 192 -8.21 -9.30 -15.29
C ASP A 192 -7.00 -10.13 -15.74
N VAL A 193 -6.82 -11.31 -15.15
CA VAL A 193 -5.81 -12.26 -15.63
C VAL A 193 -6.38 -12.99 -16.84
N LEU A 194 -5.95 -12.60 -18.03
CA LEU A 194 -6.24 -13.26 -19.29
C LEU A 194 -5.17 -14.33 -19.58
N MET A 195 -5.55 -15.59 -19.41
CA MET A 195 -4.84 -16.71 -19.99
C MET A 195 -5.45 -17.00 -21.36
N SER A 196 -4.77 -16.64 -22.44
CA SER A 196 -5.17 -16.94 -23.81
C SER A 196 -4.06 -17.77 -24.49
N ALA A 197 -4.19 -18.04 -25.78
CA ALA A 197 -3.12 -18.64 -26.58
C ALA A 197 -2.68 -17.73 -27.74
N ASP A 198 -3.20 -16.51 -27.78
CA ASP A 198 -2.92 -15.49 -28.80
C ASP A 198 -1.63 -14.70 -28.51
N GLY A 199 -0.96 -14.99 -27.39
CA GLY A 199 0.29 -14.33 -27.00
C GLY A 199 0.09 -12.99 -26.28
N ASN A 200 -1.16 -12.61 -26.00
CA ASN A 200 -1.49 -11.47 -25.14
C ASN A 200 -1.71 -11.91 -23.69
N ASP A 201 -1.07 -13.02 -23.31
CA ASP A 201 -1.32 -13.73 -22.07
C ASP A 201 -0.60 -13.03 -20.93
N ASN A 202 -1.30 -12.77 -19.83
CA ASN A 202 -0.70 -12.29 -18.59
C ASN A 202 -0.67 -13.37 -17.49
N GLY A 203 -1.03 -14.63 -17.83
CA GLY A 203 -0.96 -15.76 -16.93
C GLY A 203 -0.80 -17.10 -17.64
N ALA A 204 -0.38 -18.12 -16.88
CA ALA A 204 -0.12 -19.47 -17.35
C ALA A 204 -0.64 -20.51 -16.34
N TRP A 205 -0.91 -21.73 -16.80
CA TRP A 205 -1.05 -22.85 -15.85
C TRP A 205 0.30 -23.07 -15.21
N ALA A 206 0.28 -23.39 -13.93
CA ALA A 206 1.44 -23.49 -13.08
C ALA A 206 1.49 -24.83 -12.35
N ASN A 207 2.70 -25.28 -12.09
CA ASN A 207 2.97 -26.46 -11.28
C ASN A 207 4.25 -26.17 -10.51
N ILE A 208 4.19 -26.34 -9.18
CA ILE A 208 5.35 -26.15 -8.32
C ILE A 208 6.39 -27.24 -8.64
N GLY A 209 7.65 -26.83 -8.71
CA GLY A 209 8.80 -27.63 -9.14
C GLY A 209 9.11 -27.48 -10.64
N MET A 210 9.94 -28.41 -11.14
CA MET A 210 10.48 -28.39 -12.52
C MET A 210 9.64 -29.18 -13.55
N THR A 211 8.51 -29.75 -13.13
CA THR A 211 7.69 -30.58 -14.02
C THR A 211 6.64 -29.71 -14.71
N ARG A 212 6.60 -29.76 -16.05
CA ARG A 212 5.64 -28.97 -16.83
C ARG A 212 4.19 -29.29 -16.44
N PRO A 213 3.34 -28.26 -16.23
CA PRO A 213 1.93 -28.46 -15.90
C PRO A 213 1.20 -29.28 -16.95
N ASN A 214 0.45 -30.28 -16.47
CA ASN A 214 -0.43 -31.13 -17.28
C ASN A 214 -1.79 -31.28 -16.59
N ARG A 215 -2.77 -31.90 -17.27
CA ARG A 215 -4.14 -32.04 -16.72
C ARG A 215 -4.15 -32.70 -15.33
N PRO A 216 -3.53 -33.89 -15.11
CA PRO A 216 -3.47 -34.48 -13.77
C PRO A 216 -2.90 -33.57 -12.68
N SER A 217 -1.77 -32.90 -12.93
CA SER A 217 -1.14 -32.03 -11.91
C SER A 217 -2.02 -30.83 -11.57
N ILE A 218 -2.63 -30.22 -12.59
CA ILE A 218 -3.52 -29.06 -12.44
C ILE A 218 -4.81 -29.43 -11.69
N VAL A 219 -5.43 -30.56 -12.02
CA VAL A 219 -6.62 -31.06 -11.32
C VAL A 219 -6.30 -31.41 -9.87
N SER A 220 -5.16 -32.06 -9.61
CA SER A 220 -4.72 -32.37 -8.24
C SER A 220 -4.55 -31.10 -7.41
N ALA A 221 -3.92 -30.06 -7.97
CA ALA A 221 -3.68 -28.79 -7.30
C ALA A 221 -4.97 -28.01 -6.95
N MET A 222 -6.01 -28.13 -7.78
CA MET A 222 -7.32 -27.50 -7.51
C MET A 222 -8.18 -28.25 -6.48
N ASN A 223 -7.85 -29.51 -6.17
CA ASN A 223 -8.60 -30.29 -5.19
C ASN A 223 -8.00 -30.07 -3.79
N PRO A 224 -8.74 -29.49 -2.83
CA PRO A 224 -8.22 -29.21 -1.48
C PRO A 224 -7.70 -30.45 -0.74
N SER A 225 -8.20 -31.64 -1.07
CA SER A 225 -7.78 -32.91 -0.44
C SER A 225 -6.48 -33.49 -1.01
N THR A 226 -6.06 -33.01 -2.19
CA THR A 226 -4.90 -33.53 -2.93
C THR A 226 -4.01 -32.41 -3.46
N CYS A 227 -4.18 -31.20 -2.95
CA CYS A 227 -3.35 -30.08 -3.35
C CYS A 227 -1.89 -30.43 -3.02
N GLY A 228 -0.96 -29.96 -3.85
CA GLY A 228 0.46 -30.27 -3.70
C GLY A 228 1.02 -29.80 -2.34
N ALA A 229 2.29 -30.13 -2.08
CA ALA A 229 2.97 -29.56 -0.92
C ALA A 229 2.86 -28.03 -0.95
N ALA A 230 2.78 -27.42 0.25
CA ALA A 230 2.89 -25.98 0.39
C ALA A 230 4.12 -25.49 -0.38
N SER A 231 3.96 -24.41 -1.13
CA SER A 231 5.07 -23.77 -1.82
C SER A 231 5.42 -22.48 -1.13
N ASP A 232 6.71 -22.14 -1.12
CA ASP A 232 7.26 -20.92 -0.57
C ASP A 232 7.82 -20.00 -1.69
N THR A 233 8.07 -18.73 -1.38
CA THR A 233 8.78 -17.77 -2.21
C THR A 233 10.22 -18.23 -2.35
N GLY A 234 10.76 -18.11 -3.56
CA GLY A 234 12.01 -18.75 -3.93
C GLY A 234 11.86 -20.18 -4.49
N ASP A 235 10.70 -20.83 -4.30
CA ASP A 235 10.46 -22.11 -4.99
C ASP A 235 10.38 -21.91 -6.50
N VAL A 236 10.70 -22.97 -7.23
CA VAL A 236 10.60 -22.97 -8.67
C VAL A 236 9.17 -23.30 -9.10
N VAL A 237 8.65 -22.58 -10.08
CA VAL A 237 7.40 -22.88 -10.79
C VAL A 237 7.68 -23.18 -12.27
N SER A 238 6.98 -24.18 -12.77
CA SER A 238 6.94 -24.51 -14.20
C SER A 238 5.63 -24.04 -14.80
N LEU A 239 5.72 -23.46 -15.99
CA LEU A 239 4.60 -22.82 -16.68
C LEU A 239 4.23 -23.58 -17.94
N ASN A 240 2.92 -23.60 -18.21
CA ASN A 240 2.35 -24.02 -19.46
C ASN A 240 1.36 -22.93 -19.87
N ASN A 241 1.60 -22.29 -21.03
CA ASN A 241 0.78 -21.20 -21.57
C ASN A 241 -0.58 -21.71 -22.09
N GLY A 242 -1.17 -22.60 -21.31
CA GLY A 242 -1.94 -23.71 -21.82
C GLY A 242 -3.38 -23.31 -22.07
N ALA A 243 -3.83 -23.58 -23.28
CA ALA A 243 -5.20 -23.91 -23.55
C ALA A 243 -5.49 -25.38 -23.16
N ILE A 244 -5.34 -25.80 -21.89
CA ILE A 244 -5.70 -27.18 -21.48
C ILE A 244 -7.21 -27.25 -21.20
N ALA A 245 -8.02 -27.49 -22.24
CA ALA A 245 -9.49 -27.45 -22.18
C ALA A 245 -10.10 -28.25 -21.02
N SER A 246 -9.53 -29.42 -20.72
CA SER A 246 -10.00 -30.28 -19.63
C SER A 246 -9.72 -29.70 -18.24
N ALA A 247 -8.60 -28.99 -18.06
CA ALA A 247 -8.33 -28.28 -16.81
C ALA A 247 -9.26 -27.07 -16.65
N THR A 248 -9.49 -26.30 -17.72
CA THR A 248 -10.43 -25.17 -17.71
C THR A 248 -11.87 -25.64 -17.43
N SER A 249 -12.28 -26.78 -18.00
CA SER A 249 -13.59 -27.39 -17.72
C SER A 249 -13.72 -27.81 -16.25
N TYR A 250 -12.65 -28.39 -15.69
CA TYR A 250 -12.63 -28.76 -14.29
C TYR A 250 -12.74 -27.53 -13.38
N LEU A 251 -11.98 -26.46 -13.66
CA LEU A 251 -12.07 -25.20 -12.93
C LEU A 251 -13.49 -24.61 -12.96
N ALA A 252 -14.16 -24.63 -14.12
CA ALA A 252 -15.56 -24.21 -14.21
C ALA A 252 -16.48 -25.05 -13.30
N GLY A 253 -16.24 -26.36 -13.21
CA GLY A 253 -16.94 -27.24 -12.28
C GLY A 253 -16.65 -26.92 -10.80
N VAL A 254 -15.42 -26.54 -10.46
CA VAL A 254 -15.05 -26.09 -9.11
C VAL A 254 -15.78 -24.78 -8.76
N ILE A 255 -15.89 -23.84 -9.71
CA ILE A 255 -16.66 -22.60 -9.53
C ILE A 255 -18.15 -22.92 -9.30
N ASP A 256 -18.75 -23.78 -10.12
CA ASP A 256 -20.16 -24.19 -9.99
C ASP A 256 -20.48 -24.96 -8.69
N ALA A 257 -19.47 -25.61 -8.12
CA ALA A 257 -19.56 -26.34 -6.86
C ALA A 257 -19.24 -25.46 -5.63
N SER A 258 -18.64 -24.28 -5.82
CA SER A 258 -18.28 -23.39 -4.72
C SER A 258 -19.51 -22.86 -3.98
N THR A 259 -19.42 -22.74 -2.66
CA THR A 259 -20.42 -22.05 -1.84
C THR A 259 -20.21 -20.55 -1.77
N ASP A 260 -19.02 -20.08 -2.15
CA ASP A 260 -18.69 -18.65 -2.14
C ASP A 260 -19.36 -17.95 -3.34
N THR A 261 -19.94 -16.79 -3.08
CA THR A 261 -20.54 -15.93 -4.10
C THR A 261 -19.78 -14.63 -4.24
N TRP A 262 -19.93 -13.98 -5.39
CA TRP A 262 -19.39 -12.64 -5.64
C TRP A 262 -19.95 -11.66 -4.61
N ASP A 263 -19.05 -11.03 -3.85
CA ASP A 263 -19.41 -10.03 -2.85
C ASP A 263 -19.24 -8.63 -3.46
N THR A 264 -20.35 -7.94 -3.72
CA THR A 264 -20.31 -6.61 -4.31
C THR A 264 -19.80 -5.51 -3.38
N ALA A 265 -19.82 -5.74 -2.06
CA ALA A 265 -19.29 -4.77 -1.10
C ALA A 265 -17.77 -4.72 -1.17
N THR A 266 -17.14 -5.90 -1.19
CA THR A 266 -15.68 -6.07 -1.20
C THR A 266 -15.10 -6.03 -2.62
N LEU A 267 -15.78 -6.66 -3.59
CA LEU A 267 -15.30 -6.82 -4.96
C LEU A 267 -15.99 -5.89 -5.95
N GLY A 268 -16.85 -4.95 -5.53
CA GLY A 268 -17.58 -4.07 -6.45
C GLY A 268 -18.47 -4.82 -7.44
N THR A 269 -18.81 -4.19 -8.57
CA THR A 269 -19.70 -4.79 -9.58
C THR A 269 -19.07 -6.03 -10.22
N GLN A 270 -19.82 -7.14 -10.22
CA GLN A 270 -19.39 -8.35 -10.93
C GLN A 270 -19.27 -8.06 -12.42
N PRO A 271 -18.14 -8.43 -13.08
CA PRO A 271 -18.00 -8.31 -14.52
C PRO A 271 -19.08 -9.07 -15.30
N ALA A 272 -19.18 -8.81 -16.60
CA ALA A 272 -20.06 -9.59 -17.45
C ALA A 272 -19.51 -11.01 -17.67
N LYS A 273 -20.42 -11.99 -17.78
CA LYS A 273 -20.08 -13.37 -18.12
C LYS A 273 -19.41 -13.43 -19.50
N LEU A 274 -18.31 -14.17 -19.60
CA LEU A 274 -17.58 -14.36 -20.85
C LEU A 274 -18.45 -15.11 -21.88
N PRO A 275 -18.43 -14.71 -23.16
CA PRO A 275 -19.07 -15.49 -24.23
C PRO A 275 -18.49 -16.91 -24.29
N GLY A 276 -19.36 -17.92 -24.25
CA GLY A 276 -18.93 -19.33 -24.27
C GLY A 276 -18.43 -19.87 -22.92
N SER A 277 -18.67 -19.13 -21.84
CA SER A 277 -18.38 -19.57 -20.47
C SER A 277 -18.93 -20.98 -20.17
N ALA A 278 -18.08 -21.80 -19.56
CA ALA A 278 -18.41 -23.14 -19.08
C ALA A 278 -19.02 -23.13 -17.67
N VAL A 279 -19.01 -21.99 -16.96
CA VAL A 279 -19.62 -21.84 -15.64
C VAL A 279 -21.13 -21.77 -15.81
N THR A 280 -21.88 -22.67 -15.18
CA THR A 280 -23.35 -22.71 -15.27
C THR A 280 -24.01 -21.83 -14.21
N LYS A 281 -23.42 -21.72 -13.02
CA LYS A 281 -23.92 -20.90 -11.90
C LYS A 281 -23.12 -19.60 -11.79
N TYR A 282 -23.41 -18.67 -12.69
CA TYR A 282 -22.74 -17.37 -12.67
C TYR A 282 -23.07 -16.59 -11.39
N GLY A 283 -22.06 -16.01 -10.75
CA GLY A 283 -22.18 -15.41 -9.41
C GLY A 283 -21.45 -16.20 -8.33
N HIS A 284 -21.19 -17.49 -8.56
CA HIS A 284 -20.28 -18.28 -7.71
C HIS A 284 -18.82 -17.97 -8.04
N VAL A 285 -17.95 -18.08 -7.04
CA VAL A 285 -16.52 -17.76 -7.17
C VAL A 285 -15.65 -18.75 -6.42
N VAL A 286 -14.38 -18.83 -6.80
CA VAL A 286 -13.35 -19.55 -6.03
C VAL A 286 -12.31 -18.55 -5.56
N LYS A 287 -12.13 -18.44 -4.24
CA LYS A 287 -11.06 -17.64 -3.63
C LYS A 287 -9.84 -18.54 -3.38
N SER A 288 -8.68 -18.16 -3.91
CA SER A 288 -7.44 -18.90 -3.69
C SER A 288 -6.21 -18.00 -3.84
N GLN A 289 -5.03 -18.52 -3.52
CA GLN A 289 -3.75 -17.84 -3.69
C GLN A 289 -3.24 -18.05 -5.12
N LEU A 290 -3.13 -16.97 -5.88
CA LEU A 290 -2.54 -16.89 -7.21
C LEU A 290 -1.02 -16.79 -7.09
N ILE A 291 -0.29 -17.57 -7.87
CA ILE A 291 1.18 -17.57 -7.86
C ILE A 291 1.67 -16.34 -8.64
N ILE A 292 2.61 -15.60 -8.06
CA ILE A 292 3.35 -14.53 -8.74
C ILE A 292 4.78 -15.00 -8.92
N PHE A 293 5.32 -14.93 -10.13
CA PHE A 293 6.69 -15.35 -10.41
C PHE A 293 7.57 -14.20 -10.89
N ASN A 294 8.84 -14.25 -10.54
CA ASN A 294 9.83 -13.32 -11.03
C ASN A 294 10.21 -13.69 -12.46
N THR A 295 10.41 -12.67 -13.29
CA THR A 295 11.00 -12.86 -14.61
C THR A 295 12.34 -12.16 -14.63
N THR A 296 13.34 -12.76 -15.27
CA THR A 296 14.63 -12.09 -15.50
C THR A 296 14.52 -10.85 -16.40
N TYR A 297 13.30 -10.49 -16.85
CA TYR A 297 13.03 -9.37 -17.72
C TYR A 297 12.81 -8.11 -16.87
N THR A 298 13.74 -7.17 -16.94
CA THR A 298 13.68 -5.87 -16.24
C THR A 298 12.86 -4.81 -17.00
N GLY A 299 12.08 -5.22 -18.02
CA GLY A 299 11.32 -4.35 -18.91
C GLY A 299 9.80 -4.55 -18.83
N SER A 300 9.06 -4.03 -19.81
CA SER A 300 7.62 -4.31 -19.93
C SER A 300 7.37 -5.82 -20.05
N CYS A 301 6.22 -6.30 -19.59
CA CYS A 301 5.86 -7.73 -19.72
C CYS A 301 5.66 -8.22 -21.15
N SER A 302 5.88 -7.36 -22.14
CA SER A 302 5.76 -7.71 -23.54
C SER A 302 6.81 -8.77 -23.90
N GLY A 303 6.35 -9.89 -24.46
CA GLY A 303 7.22 -10.98 -24.91
C GLY A 303 7.62 -12.00 -23.85
N ILE A 304 7.05 -11.93 -22.64
CA ILE A 304 7.27 -12.98 -21.64
C ILE A 304 6.69 -14.30 -22.15
N LYS A 305 7.54 -15.32 -22.20
CA LYS A 305 7.10 -16.68 -22.51
C LYS A 305 6.41 -17.26 -21.28
N MET A 306 5.10 -17.43 -21.36
CA MET A 306 4.27 -18.11 -20.35
C MET A 306 4.43 -19.64 -20.38
N THR A 307 5.56 -20.15 -20.87
CA THR A 307 5.84 -21.58 -21.01
C THR A 307 7.30 -21.85 -20.72
N GLY A 308 7.58 -22.85 -19.89
CA GLY A 308 8.94 -23.18 -19.49
C GLY A 308 9.01 -23.73 -18.08
N THR A 309 10.23 -23.82 -17.55
CA THR A 309 10.55 -24.31 -16.21
C THR A 309 11.61 -23.40 -15.61
N GLY A 310 11.72 -23.33 -14.29
CA GLY A 310 12.79 -22.55 -13.64
C GLY A 310 12.44 -21.11 -13.32
N TYR A 311 11.15 -20.75 -13.31
CA TYR A 311 10.73 -19.44 -12.83
C TYR A 311 10.69 -19.47 -11.31
N GLU A 312 11.19 -18.43 -10.66
CA GLU A 312 11.17 -18.33 -9.20
C GLU A 312 9.84 -17.71 -8.75
N ILE A 313 9.18 -18.30 -7.77
CA ILE A 313 8.00 -17.71 -7.14
C ILE A 313 8.45 -16.45 -6.40
N ALA A 314 7.91 -15.30 -6.81
CA ALA A 314 8.15 -14.01 -6.19
C ALA A 314 7.17 -13.72 -5.05
N GLY A 315 6.04 -14.41 -5.01
CA GLY A 315 5.02 -14.29 -3.96
C GLY A 315 3.67 -14.82 -4.41
N TYR A 316 2.63 -14.44 -3.66
CA TYR A 316 1.25 -14.82 -3.94
C TYR A 316 0.30 -13.65 -3.78
N ALA A 317 -0.83 -13.72 -4.47
CA ALA A 317 -1.94 -12.81 -4.25
C ALA A 317 -3.27 -13.54 -4.11
N THR A 318 -4.14 -13.04 -3.25
CA THR A 318 -5.51 -13.56 -3.19
C THR A 318 -6.22 -13.21 -4.50
N ALA A 319 -6.73 -14.22 -5.20
CA ALA A 319 -7.52 -14.06 -6.41
C ALA A 319 -8.89 -14.70 -6.27
N VAL A 320 -9.89 -14.05 -6.87
CA VAL A 320 -11.27 -14.52 -6.99
C VAL A 320 -11.50 -14.92 -8.43
N VAL A 321 -11.54 -16.22 -8.71
CA VAL A 321 -11.87 -16.74 -10.03
C VAL A 321 -13.39 -16.83 -10.16
N TYR A 322 -13.95 -16.24 -11.21
CA TYR A 322 -15.42 -16.14 -11.38
C TYR A 322 -15.91 -16.64 -12.74
N ASP A 323 -15.03 -16.84 -13.72
CA ASP A 323 -15.43 -17.36 -15.02
C ASP A 323 -14.32 -18.17 -15.72
N ALA A 324 -14.73 -19.04 -16.64
CA ALA A 324 -13.83 -19.85 -17.46
C ALA A 324 -14.49 -20.27 -18.78
N VAL A 325 -13.79 -20.09 -19.91
CA VAL A 325 -14.18 -20.53 -21.25
C VAL A 325 -13.36 -21.76 -21.61
N ALA A 326 -13.98 -22.94 -21.57
CA ALA A 326 -13.28 -24.21 -21.79
C ALA A 326 -13.36 -24.73 -23.25
N THR A 327 -14.27 -24.20 -24.06
CA THR A 327 -14.53 -24.65 -25.43
C THR A 327 -13.95 -23.68 -26.47
N GLY A 328 -13.92 -24.11 -27.74
CA GLY A 328 -13.38 -23.33 -28.85
C GLY A 328 -11.89 -23.56 -29.13
N PRO A 329 -11.33 -22.84 -30.11
CA PRO A 329 -9.90 -22.87 -30.43
C PRO A 329 -9.06 -22.47 -29.21
N ALA A 330 -7.77 -22.83 -29.21
CA ALA A 330 -6.88 -22.51 -28.09
C ALA A 330 -6.89 -21.02 -27.72
N ALA A 331 -6.93 -20.14 -28.73
CA ALA A 331 -6.96 -18.68 -28.57
C ALA A 331 -8.28 -18.12 -27.99
N SER A 332 -9.35 -18.91 -27.91
CA SER A 332 -10.61 -18.46 -27.31
C SER A 332 -10.80 -18.92 -25.87
N ARG A 333 -9.92 -19.80 -25.36
CA ARG A 333 -10.01 -20.28 -23.97
C ARG A 333 -9.45 -19.20 -23.05
N LYS A 334 -10.20 -18.91 -22.00
CA LYS A 334 -9.96 -17.79 -21.09
C LYS A 334 -10.35 -18.19 -19.68
N ILE A 335 -9.65 -17.67 -18.69
CA ILE A 335 -10.07 -17.71 -17.28
C ILE A 335 -10.24 -16.25 -16.89
N ALA A 336 -11.30 -15.93 -16.17
CA ALA A 336 -11.51 -14.59 -15.63
C ALA A 336 -11.41 -14.64 -14.11
N MET A 337 -10.58 -13.78 -13.57
CA MET A 337 -10.37 -13.64 -12.14
C MET A 337 -10.04 -12.21 -11.78
N ARG A 338 -10.20 -11.88 -10.50
CA ARG A 338 -9.87 -10.58 -9.94
C ARG A 338 -8.93 -10.74 -8.75
N ILE A 339 -7.88 -9.93 -8.69
CA ILE A 339 -6.96 -9.90 -7.54
C ILE A 339 -7.58 -9.05 -6.42
N VAL A 340 -7.65 -9.59 -5.20
CA VAL A 340 -8.13 -8.89 -4.01
C VAL A 340 -6.95 -8.22 -3.32
N CYS A 341 -6.92 -6.90 -3.33
CA CYS A 341 -5.88 -6.12 -2.68
C CYS A 341 -6.13 -5.89 -1.18
N GLU A 342 -7.34 -6.19 -0.69
CA GLU A 342 -7.68 -6.02 0.72
C GLU A 342 -7.10 -7.17 1.55
N THR A 343 -6.08 -6.85 2.35
CA THR A 343 -5.57 -7.61 3.50
C THR A 343 -5.48 -9.12 3.29
N THR A 344 -4.30 -9.61 2.89
CA THR A 344 -3.90 -11.01 3.09
C THR A 344 -3.73 -11.29 4.58
N SER A 345 -4.84 -11.34 5.31
CA SER A 345 -4.90 -11.94 6.64
C SER A 345 -4.73 -13.45 6.45
N GLY A 346 -3.56 -13.98 6.83
CA GLY A 346 -3.41 -15.41 7.04
C GLY A 346 -2.28 -16.14 6.32
N ALA A 347 -1.34 -15.48 5.65
CA ALA A 347 -0.17 -16.20 5.14
C ALA A 347 1.12 -15.39 5.28
N ALA A 348 2.12 -16.04 5.85
CA ALA A 348 3.35 -15.49 6.38
C ALA A 348 4.40 -15.30 5.28
N GLY A 349 4.72 -14.06 4.84
CA GLY A 349 6.06 -13.51 4.46
C GLY A 349 6.79 -13.77 3.12
N GLY A 350 6.70 -12.88 2.12
CA GLY A 350 7.55 -12.85 0.93
C GLY A 350 6.77 -12.67 -0.38
N GLY A 351 6.43 -11.44 -0.74
CA GLY A 351 5.67 -11.17 -1.96
C GLY A 351 5.42 -9.69 -2.21
N TYR A 352 5.87 -9.21 -3.37
CA TYR A 352 5.78 -7.81 -3.80
C TYR A 352 4.32 -7.41 -4.03
N PHE A 353 3.73 -6.65 -3.09
CA PHE A 353 2.59 -5.80 -3.38
C PHE A 353 3.13 -4.40 -3.56
N GLY A 354 3.10 -3.94 -4.81
CA GLY A 354 3.63 -2.64 -5.15
C GLY A 354 2.96 -1.56 -4.31
N THR A 355 3.77 -0.60 -3.92
CA THR A 355 3.44 0.82 -4.03
C THR A 355 4.71 1.43 -4.64
N ARG A 356 4.58 2.24 -5.69
CA ARG A 356 5.65 3.12 -6.16
C ARG A 356 5.15 4.52 -5.81
N VAL A 357 5.76 5.19 -4.84
CA VAL A 357 5.59 6.65 -4.72
C VAL A 357 6.26 7.22 -5.96
N PRO A 358 5.55 7.91 -6.88
CA PRO A 358 6.26 8.67 -7.89
C PRO A 358 7.08 9.73 -7.14
N PRO A 359 8.34 10.01 -7.54
CA PRO A 359 8.98 11.23 -7.10
C PRO A 359 8.13 12.40 -7.62
N GLN A 360 7.31 12.99 -6.75
CA GLN A 360 6.79 14.32 -6.99
C GLN A 360 7.93 15.29 -6.64
N PHE A 361 8.86 15.44 -7.57
CA PHE A 361 9.74 16.60 -7.56
C PHE A 361 9.15 17.66 -8.49
N PHE A 362 8.86 18.80 -7.86
CA PHE A 362 9.00 20.12 -8.45
C PHE A 362 10.45 20.35 -8.91
#